data_AF-A0A0X1T835-F1
#
_entry.id   AF-A0A0X1T835-F1
#
_cell.length_a   1.000
_cell.length_b   1.000
_cell.length_c   1.000
_cell.angle_alpha   90.00
_cell.angle_beta   90.00
_cell.angle_gamma   90.00
#
_symmetry.space_group_name_H-M   'P 1'
#
loop_
_entity.id
_entity.type
_entity.pdbx_description
1 polymer ?
#
loop_
_entity_poly.entity_id
_entity_poly.type
_entity_poly.pdbx_seq_one_letter_code
_entity_poly.pdbx_strand_id
1 'polypeptide(L)'
;MSLGLPGRAWYLVLCKACQDERAEVNLVNQGYTCFRPMRRRERVLRGRRRVVCESLFPSYLFIQLGADDSWAPLRSTRGVSRVVSFGGKPLAVHDEVIAQLYEHDSVAPLESHFSFGERVHIKQGPFVELEAIFLAMEGEERVVLLMQLLQREQRISVPLADVRKH
;
A
#
# COMPACT_ATOMS: atom_id res chain seq x y z
N MET A 1 11.66 -19.75 7.05
CA MET A 1 11.67 -19.91 8.53
C MET A 1 10.34 -19.39 9.04
N SER A 2 9.60 -20.18 9.84
CA SER A 2 8.26 -19.79 10.29
C SER A 2 8.32 -18.58 11.23
N LEU A 3 7.61 -17.51 10.88
CA LEU A 3 7.36 -16.35 11.75
C LEU A 3 6.19 -16.60 12.73
N GLY A 4 5.63 -17.81 12.73
CA GLY A 4 4.60 -18.26 13.66
C GLY A 4 5.20 -18.98 14.86
N LEU A 5 4.87 -18.53 16.08
CA LEU A 5 5.05 -19.37 17.26
C LEU A 5 4.12 -20.60 17.13
N PRO A 6 4.56 -21.81 17.48
CA PRO A 6 3.74 -23.01 17.34
C PRO A 6 2.40 -22.83 18.08
N GLY A 7 1.29 -23.08 17.37
CA GLY A 7 -0.07 -22.94 17.90
C GLY A 7 -0.71 -21.56 17.72
N ARG A 8 -0.07 -20.63 17.00
CA ARG A 8 -0.64 -19.33 16.63
C ARG A 8 -0.85 -19.20 15.13
N ALA A 9 -1.87 -18.42 14.74
CA ALA A 9 -2.19 -18.11 13.35
C ALA A 9 -2.40 -16.60 13.17
N TRP A 10 -2.14 -16.12 11.95
CA TRP A 10 -2.39 -14.74 11.58
C TRP A 10 -3.82 -14.54 11.11
N TYR A 11 -4.42 -13.41 11.44
CA TYR A 11 -5.78 -13.05 11.08
C TYR A 11 -5.86 -11.60 10.66
N LEU A 12 -6.86 -11.29 9.83
CA LEU A 12 -7.05 -9.95 9.28
C LEU A 12 -8.10 -9.17 10.08
N VAL A 13 -7.74 -7.96 10.49
CA VAL A 13 -8.61 -7.00 11.16
C VAL A 13 -8.89 -5.84 10.23
N LEU A 14 -10.17 -5.49 10.09
CA LEU A 14 -10.60 -4.25 9.47
C LEU A 14 -10.64 -3.16 10.52
N CYS A 15 -9.91 -2.09 10.28
CA CYS A 15 -9.88 -0.88 11.08
C CYS A 15 -10.93 0.12 10.60
N LYS A 16 -11.23 1.11 11.44
CA LYS A 16 -12.00 2.29 11.02
C LYS A 16 -11.15 3.08 10.02
N ALA A 17 -11.80 3.73 9.05
CA ALA A 17 -11.14 4.49 8.00
C ALA A 17 -10.06 5.44 8.56
N CYS A 18 -8.83 5.31 8.04
CA CYS A 18 -7.64 6.08 8.44
C CYS A 18 -7.27 5.99 9.93
N GLN A 19 -7.67 4.92 10.62
CA GLN A 19 -7.35 4.70 12.05
C GLN A 19 -6.57 3.41 12.29
N ASP A 20 -6.01 2.81 11.25
CA ASP A 20 -5.19 1.60 11.28
C ASP A 20 -3.93 1.76 12.15
N GLU A 21 -3.22 2.89 12.06
CA GLU A 21 -2.11 3.20 12.99
C GLU A 21 -2.59 3.29 14.45
N ARG A 22 -3.75 3.93 14.69
CA ARG A 22 -4.32 4.02 16.04
C ARG A 22 -4.76 2.65 16.55
N ALA A 23 -5.31 1.81 15.67
CA ALA A 23 -5.73 0.45 16.01
C ALA A 23 -4.51 -0.39 16.41
N GLU A 24 -3.44 -0.34 15.62
CA GLU A 24 -2.17 -1.01 15.89
C GLU A 24 -1.62 -0.64 17.27
N VAL A 25 -1.50 0.66 17.58
CA VAL A 25 -1.02 1.12 18.89
C VAL A 25 -1.86 0.56 20.04
N ASN A 26 -3.21 0.59 19.93
CA ASN A 26 -4.07 0.09 20.99
C ASN A 26 -4.02 -1.44 21.13
N LEU A 27 -3.89 -2.17 20.02
CA LEU A 27 -3.78 -3.63 20.05
C LEU A 27 -2.44 -4.08 20.63
N VAL A 28 -1.34 -3.42 20.25
CA VAL A 28 -0.02 -3.68 20.85
C VAL A 28 -0.03 -3.40 22.35
N ASN A 29 -0.66 -2.30 22.79
CA ASN A 29 -0.82 -1.99 24.22
C ASN A 29 -1.68 -3.02 24.98
N GLN A 30 -2.57 -3.73 24.28
CA GLN A 30 -3.35 -4.84 24.83
C GLN A 30 -2.58 -6.18 24.80
N GLY A 31 -1.36 -6.20 24.27
CA GLY A 31 -0.50 -7.39 24.20
C GLY A 31 -0.62 -8.20 22.91
N TYR A 32 -1.36 -7.73 21.91
CA TYR A 32 -1.45 -8.42 20.63
C TYR A 32 -0.20 -8.20 19.78
N THR A 33 0.30 -9.28 19.18
CA THR A 33 1.28 -9.18 18.10
C THR A 33 0.57 -8.72 16.84
N CYS A 34 0.99 -7.57 16.30
CA CYS A 34 0.39 -6.94 15.13
C CYS A 34 1.42 -6.79 14.02
N PHE A 35 0.94 -6.78 12.77
CA PHE A 35 1.73 -6.44 11.61
C PHE A 35 0.90 -5.57 10.65
N ARG A 36 1.44 -4.39 10.33
CA ARG A 36 0.89 -3.47 9.34
C ARG A 36 1.94 -3.26 8.24
N PRO A 37 1.79 -3.87 7.06
CA PRO A 37 2.72 -3.63 5.96
C PRO A 37 2.69 -2.16 5.55
N MET A 38 3.86 -1.56 5.37
CA MET A 38 4.03 -0.15 5.02
C MET A 38 4.60 -0.01 3.62
N ARG A 39 4.33 1.13 2.97
CA ARG A 39 4.97 1.53 1.72
C ARG A 39 5.49 2.95 1.81
N ARG A 40 6.61 3.20 1.13
CA ARG A 40 7.19 4.55 0.97
C ARG A 40 6.62 5.20 -0.27
N ARG A 41 6.09 6.40 -0.13
CA ARG A 41 5.54 7.18 -1.23
C ARG A 41 6.00 8.62 -1.17
N GLU A 42 6.29 9.23 -2.32
CA GLU A 42 6.46 10.68 -2.39
C GLU A 42 5.11 11.39 -2.34
N ARG A 43 4.99 12.35 -1.41
CA ARG A 43 3.89 13.31 -1.39
C ARG A 43 4.44 14.72 -1.36
N VAL A 44 3.74 15.63 -2.05
CA VAL A 44 3.95 17.07 -1.90
C VAL A 44 3.17 17.52 -0.68
N LEU A 45 3.88 17.80 0.41
CA LEU A 45 3.32 18.32 1.65
C LEU A 45 3.80 19.75 1.84
N ARG A 46 2.85 20.70 1.90
CA ARG A 46 3.14 22.14 2.05
C ARG A 46 4.15 22.65 1.02
N GLY A 47 3.97 22.24 -0.24
CA GLY A 47 4.82 22.65 -1.37
C GLY A 47 6.20 21.99 -1.43
N ARG A 48 6.55 21.07 -0.51
CA ARG A 48 7.82 20.33 -0.54
C ARG A 48 7.57 18.84 -0.75
N ARG A 49 8.35 18.22 -1.62
CA ARG A 49 8.35 16.75 -1.79
C ARG A 49 8.95 16.12 -0.54
N ARG A 50 8.21 15.17 0.04
CA ARG A 50 8.64 14.37 1.18
C ARG A 50 8.29 12.91 0.90
N VAL A 51 9.20 12.01 1.24
CA VAL A 51 8.88 10.60 1.35
C VAL A 51 8.08 10.41 2.64
N VAL A 52 6.88 9.83 2.51
CA VAL A 52 6.03 9.44 3.62
C VAL A 52 5.88 7.94 3.64
N CYS A 53 5.81 7.35 4.84
CA CYS A 53 5.41 5.96 5.01
C CYS A 53 3.90 5.93 5.25
N GLU A 54 3.17 5.25 4.37
CA GLU A 54 1.73 5.01 4.54
C GLU A 54 1.47 3.49 4.53
N SER A 55 0.35 3.05 5.10
CA SER A 55 -0.01 1.64 5.09
C SER A 55 -0.19 1.14 3.66
N LEU A 56 0.37 -0.03 3.35
CA LEU A 56 0.21 -0.69 2.06
C LEU A 56 -1.26 -1.07 1.80
N PHE A 57 -1.96 -1.51 2.85
CA PHE A 57 -3.38 -1.82 2.83
C PHE A 57 -4.12 -0.92 3.82
N PRO A 58 -4.59 0.27 3.40
CA PRO A 58 -5.31 1.18 4.28
C PRO A 58 -6.50 0.51 4.94
N SER A 59 -6.67 0.75 6.24
CA SER A 59 -7.71 0.15 7.09
C SER A 59 -7.60 -1.36 7.33
N TYR A 60 -6.49 -2.01 6.97
CA TYR A 60 -6.26 -3.42 7.30
C TYR A 60 -5.04 -3.60 8.19
N LEU A 61 -5.13 -4.55 9.12
CA LEU A 61 -4.07 -4.91 10.04
C LEU A 61 -4.05 -6.43 10.24
N PHE A 62 -2.87 -7.03 10.28
CA PHE A 62 -2.72 -8.42 10.65
C PHE A 62 -2.47 -8.54 12.15
N ILE A 63 -3.12 -9.51 12.81
CA ILE A 63 -2.87 -9.85 14.21
C ILE A 63 -2.58 -11.34 14.31
N GLN A 64 -1.73 -11.72 15.25
CA GLN A 64 -1.45 -13.13 15.55
C GLN A 64 -2.21 -13.54 16.82
N LEU A 65 -2.93 -14.67 16.74
CA LEU A 65 -3.69 -15.24 17.86
C LEU A 65 -3.44 -16.74 17.97
N GLY A 66 -3.33 -17.24 19.19
CA GLY A 66 -3.39 -18.65 19.53
C GLY A 66 -4.80 -19.22 19.55
N ALA A 67 -4.92 -20.54 19.63
CA ALA A 67 -6.21 -21.22 19.73
C ALA A 67 -7.02 -20.82 20.97
N ASP A 68 -6.33 -20.54 22.08
CA ASP A 68 -6.93 -20.19 23.38
C ASP A 68 -7.12 -18.68 23.57
N ASP A 69 -6.65 -17.85 22.64
CA ASP A 69 -6.75 -16.40 22.76
C ASP A 69 -8.20 -15.91 22.51
N SER A 70 -8.61 -14.92 23.29
CA SER A 70 -9.97 -14.37 23.20
C SER A 70 -10.10 -13.30 22.11
N TRP A 71 -11.12 -13.45 21.28
CA TRP A 71 -11.49 -12.47 20.25
C TRP A 71 -12.31 -11.29 20.79
N ALA A 72 -12.86 -11.41 21.99
CA ALA A 72 -13.80 -10.44 22.55
C ALA A 72 -13.22 -9.03 22.69
N PRO A 73 -11.97 -8.83 23.17
CA PRO A 73 -11.42 -7.49 23.38
C PRO A 73 -11.32 -6.68 22.08
N LEU A 74 -11.08 -7.34 20.93
CA LEU A 74 -10.92 -6.69 19.62
C LEU A 74 -12.13 -5.81 19.24
N ARG A 75 -13.34 -6.21 19.66
CA ARG A 75 -14.58 -5.45 19.37
C ARG A 75 -14.65 -4.11 20.09
N SER A 76 -13.98 -4.02 21.25
CA SER A 76 -13.90 -2.81 22.05
C SER A 76 -12.63 -2.00 21.79
N THR A 77 -11.69 -2.50 20.98
CA THR A 77 -10.42 -1.83 20.73
C THR A 77 -10.61 -0.60 19.85
N ARG A 78 -10.10 0.54 20.32
CA ARG A 78 -10.23 1.82 19.62
C ARG A 78 -9.48 1.78 18.28
N GLY A 79 -10.19 2.05 17.20
CA GLY A 79 -9.65 2.01 15.83
C GLY A 79 -9.97 0.71 15.10
N VAL A 80 -10.39 -0.34 15.80
CA VAL A 80 -10.89 -1.57 15.17
C VAL A 80 -12.35 -1.40 14.77
N SER A 81 -12.71 -1.94 13.61
CA SER A 81 -14.11 -2.09 13.15
C SER A 81 -14.58 -3.52 13.38
N ARG A 82 -13.90 -4.50 12.80
CA ARG A 82 -14.25 -5.92 12.93
C ARG A 82 -13.11 -6.83 12.51
N VAL A 83 -13.20 -8.09 12.90
CA VAL A 83 -12.37 -9.16 12.32
C VAL A 83 -12.95 -9.57 10.97
N VAL A 84 -12.08 -9.71 9.97
CA VAL A 84 -12.48 -10.19 8.64
C VAL A 84 -12.80 -11.67 8.76
N SER A 85 -14.00 -12.03 8.29
CA SER A 85 -14.54 -13.36 8.41
C SER A 85 -15.32 -13.73 7.15
N PHE A 86 -15.27 -15.01 6.80
CA PHE A 86 -16.02 -15.60 5.71
C PHE A 86 -16.95 -16.67 6.31
N GLY A 87 -18.24 -16.59 6.01
CA GLY A 87 -19.24 -17.50 6.61
C GLY A 87 -19.30 -17.41 8.15
N GLY A 88 -18.99 -16.23 8.71
CA GLY A 88 -19.00 -16.00 10.16
C GLY A 88 -17.77 -16.50 10.93
N LYS A 89 -16.79 -17.10 10.25
CA LYS A 89 -15.54 -17.58 10.86
C LYS A 89 -14.36 -16.69 10.44
N PRO A 90 -13.51 -16.24 11.38
CA PRO A 90 -12.23 -15.62 11.02
C PRO A 90 -11.41 -16.58 10.17
N LEU A 91 -10.81 -16.07 9.09
CA LEU A 91 -9.97 -16.86 8.20
C LEU A 91 -8.50 -16.60 8.55
N ALA A 92 -7.77 -17.68 8.81
CA ALA A 92 -6.34 -17.61 9.03
C ALA A 92 -5.62 -17.24 7.72
N VAL A 93 -4.66 -16.33 7.83
CA VAL A 93 -3.73 -15.96 6.76
C VAL A 93 -2.54 -16.90 6.83
N HIS A 94 -2.12 -17.45 5.68
CA HIS A 94 -0.95 -18.31 5.61
C HIS A 94 0.32 -17.55 6.00
N ASP A 95 1.17 -18.17 6.82
CA ASP A 95 2.44 -17.59 7.27
C ASP A 95 3.35 -17.16 6.10
N GLU A 96 3.29 -17.87 4.97
CA GLU A 96 4.03 -17.53 3.76
C GLU A 96 3.64 -16.15 3.19
N VAL A 97 2.36 -15.81 3.21
CA VAL A 97 1.88 -14.48 2.78
C VAL A 97 2.45 -13.40 3.70
N ILE A 98 2.46 -13.66 5.00
CA ILE A 98 3.01 -12.72 5.99
C ILE A 98 4.52 -12.56 5.78
N ALA A 99 5.25 -13.66 5.56
CA ALA A 99 6.68 -13.64 5.28
C ALA A 99 7.01 -12.82 4.01
N GLN A 100 6.27 -13.05 2.91
CA GLN A 100 6.42 -12.27 1.68
C GLN A 100 6.17 -10.77 1.89
N LEU A 101 5.16 -10.42 2.69
CA LEU A 101 4.87 -9.04 3.04
C LEU A 101 5.98 -8.42 3.90
N TYR A 102 6.60 -9.16 4.81
CA TYR A 102 7.77 -8.68 5.58
C TYR A 102 9.00 -8.45 4.69
N GLU A 103 9.24 -9.34 3.72
CA GLU A 103 10.31 -9.15 2.73
C GLU A 103 10.06 -7.89 1.88
N HIS A 104 8.81 -7.65 1.46
CA HIS A 104 8.45 -6.42 0.75
C HIS A 104 8.55 -5.16 1.62
N ASP A 105 8.14 -5.20 2.90
CA ASP A 105 8.22 -4.07 3.84
C ASP A 105 9.67 -3.65 4.13
N SER A 106 10.60 -4.61 4.09
CA SER A 106 12.04 -4.40 4.35
C SER A 106 12.88 -4.09 3.10
N VAL A 107 12.37 -4.38 1.90
CA VAL A 107 13.14 -4.30 0.63
C VAL A 107 12.55 -3.35 -0.40
N ALA A 108 11.28 -2.93 -0.29
CA ALA A 108 10.63 -2.16 -1.35
C ALA A 108 11.35 -0.83 -1.64
N PRO A 109 11.90 -0.65 -2.86
CA PRO A 109 12.26 0.67 -3.36
C PRO A 109 11.03 1.57 -3.32
N LEU A 110 11.22 2.89 -3.27
CA LEU A 110 10.14 3.82 -3.66
C LEU A 110 9.47 3.24 -4.91
N GLU A 111 8.16 3.01 -4.89
CA GLU A 111 7.39 2.71 -6.11
C GLU A 111 7.36 3.97 -7.00
N SER A 112 8.53 4.43 -7.45
CA SER A 112 8.67 5.38 -8.53
C SER A 112 8.71 4.57 -9.82
N HIS A 113 7.51 4.26 -10.34
CA HIS A 113 7.37 3.84 -11.73
C HIS A 113 8.14 4.81 -12.66
N PHE A 114 8.15 6.11 -12.31
CA PHE A 114 8.89 7.19 -12.96
C PHE A 114 9.25 8.29 -11.96
N SER A 115 10.33 9.01 -12.23
CA SER A 115 10.74 10.23 -11.52
C SER A 115 10.25 11.46 -12.25
N PHE A 116 9.86 12.53 -11.54
CA PHE A 116 9.57 13.82 -12.18
C PHE A 116 10.73 14.24 -13.09
N GLY A 117 10.43 14.66 -14.31
CA GLY A 117 11.44 15.07 -15.28
C GLY A 117 12.06 13.89 -16.05
N GLU A 118 11.72 12.64 -15.70
CA GLU A 118 12.19 11.45 -16.41
C GLU A 118 11.51 11.36 -17.78
N ARG A 119 12.31 11.00 -18.79
CA ARG A 119 11.83 10.78 -20.16
C ARG A 119 11.18 9.42 -20.25
N VAL A 120 10.02 9.39 -20.89
CA VAL A 120 9.20 8.20 -21.05
C VAL A 120 8.68 8.08 -22.47
N HIS A 121 8.39 6.85 -22.88
CA HIS A 121 7.76 6.53 -24.17
C HIS A 121 6.34 6.03 -23.96
N ILE A 122 5.44 6.49 -24.83
CA ILE A 122 4.05 6.02 -24.90
C ILE A 122 3.98 4.81 -25.85
N LYS A 123 3.45 3.69 -25.36
CA LYS A 123 3.37 2.41 -26.08
C LYS A 123 2.06 2.18 -26.81
N GLN A 124 1.00 2.91 -26.46
CA GLN A 124 -0.36 2.68 -26.96
C GLN A 124 -1.11 4.00 -27.18
N GLY A 125 -2.08 3.97 -28.09
CA GLY A 125 -2.91 5.14 -28.41
C GLY A 125 -2.31 6.10 -29.45
N PRO A 126 -2.91 7.29 -29.63
CA PRO A 126 -2.59 8.19 -30.75
C PRO A 126 -1.21 8.87 -30.64
N PHE A 127 -0.52 8.69 -29.51
CA PHE A 127 0.79 9.30 -29.23
C PHE A 127 1.90 8.24 -29.12
N VAL A 128 1.67 7.05 -29.67
CA VAL A 128 2.68 5.97 -29.78
C VAL A 128 4.00 6.49 -30.34
N GLU A 129 5.11 6.02 -29.76
CA GLU A 129 6.50 6.39 -30.12
C GLU A 129 6.90 7.85 -29.86
N LEU A 130 6.00 8.67 -29.30
CA LEU A 130 6.35 10.03 -28.87
C LEU A 130 6.99 10.02 -27.49
N GLU A 131 8.06 10.81 -27.37
CA GLU A 131 8.75 11.06 -26.11
C GLU A 131 7.99 12.10 -25.29
N ALA A 132 7.86 11.84 -24.00
CA ALA A 132 7.26 12.76 -23.05
C ALA A 132 8.06 12.79 -21.74
N ILE A 133 7.83 13.82 -20.94
CA ILE A 133 8.42 14.00 -19.62
C ILE A 133 7.37 13.65 -18.58
N PHE A 134 7.69 12.72 -17.68
CA PHE A 134 6.82 12.39 -16.57
C PHE A 134 6.71 13.57 -15.60
N LEU A 135 5.47 14.01 -15.33
CA LEU A 135 5.20 15.05 -14.34
C LEU A 135 4.70 14.46 -13.02
N ALA A 136 3.68 13.60 -13.05
CA ALA A 136 3.09 13.06 -11.83
C ALA A 136 2.22 11.83 -12.09
N MET A 137 1.94 11.07 -11.03
CA MET A 137 0.82 10.13 -11.01
C MET A 137 -0.51 10.89 -10.85
N GLU A 138 -1.54 10.44 -11.55
CA GLU A 138 -2.94 10.86 -11.36
C GLU A 138 -3.74 9.64 -10.86
N GLY A 139 -3.78 9.46 -9.53
CA GLY A 139 -4.29 8.21 -8.95
C GLY A 139 -3.27 7.08 -9.02
N GLU A 140 -3.74 5.82 -9.13
CA GLU A 140 -2.89 4.63 -9.17
C GLU A 140 -2.66 4.11 -10.60
N GLU A 141 -3.61 4.35 -11.52
CA GLU A 141 -3.60 3.75 -12.86
C GLU A 141 -3.23 4.74 -13.97
N ARG A 142 -3.05 6.03 -13.67
CA ARG A 142 -2.81 7.06 -14.69
C ARG A 142 -1.61 7.93 -14.36
N VAL A 143 -0.99 8.46 -15.41
CA VAL A 143 0.16 9.38 -15.32
C VAL A 143 -0.08 10.62 -16.15
N VAL A 144 0.40 11.75 -15.62
CA VAL A 144 0.44 13.04 -16.30
C VAL A 144 1.80 13.21 -16.94
N LEU A 145 1.79 13.39 -18.26
CA LEU A 145 2.98 13.57 -19.07
C LEU A 145 2.99 14.96 -19.71
N LEU A 146 4.18 15.50 -19.92
CA LEU A 146 4.43 16.71 -20.69
C LEU A 146 5.10 16.34 -22.01
N MET A 147 4.49 16.68 -23.13
CA MET A 147 5.07 16.43 -24.46
C MET A 147 5.08 17.69 -25.31
N GLN A 148 6.01 17.75 -26.25
CA GLN A 148 6.06 18.85 -27.23
C GLN A 148 5.28 18.46 -28.47
N LEU A 149 4.23 19.22 -28.79
CA LEU A 149 3.40 19.01 -29.98
C LEU A 149 3.16 20.35 -30.68
N LEU A 150 3.45 20.44 -31.98
CA LEU A 150 3.26 21.66 -32.79
C LEU A 150 3.91 22.92 -32.18
N GLN A 151 5.15 22.78 -31.70
CA GLN A 151 5.91 23.83 -31.01
C GLN A 151 5.27 24.37 -29.72
N ARG A 152 4.32 23.62 -29.13
CA ARG A 152 3.70 23.94 -27.85
C ARG A 152 3.86 22.77 -26.89
N GLU A 153 3.98 23.09 -25.61
CA GLU A 153 3.93 22.09 -24.55
C GLU A 153 2.49 21.67 -24.30
N GLN A 154 2.22 20.38 -24.33
CA GLN A 154 0.91 19.80 -24.04
C GLN A 154 1.01 18.85 -22.85
N ARG A 155 0.12 19.02 -21.88
CA ARG A 155 -0.10 18.05 -20.80
C ARG A 155 -1.14 17.03 -21.22
N ILE A 156 -0.83 15.76 -21.04
CA ILE A 156 -1.75 14.66 -21.31
C ILE A 156 -1.80 13.72 -20.12
N SER A 157 -2.95 13.08 -19.93
CA SER A 157 -3.15 12.02 -18.95
C SER A 157 -3.35 10.71 -19.69
N VAL A 158 -2.56 9.69 -19.36
CA VAL A 158 -2.60 8.37 -20.01
C VAL A 158 -2.52 7.25 -18.96
N PRO A 159 -3.00 6.03 -19.28
CA PRO A 159 -2.82 4.88 -18.39
C PRO A 159 -1.34 4.58 -18.13
N LEU A 160 -1.00 4.23 -16.89
CA LEU A 160 0.36 3.88 -16.47
C LEU A 160 0.90 2.67 -17.27
N ALA A 161 0.05 1.68 -17.55
CA ALA A 161 0.41 0.48 -18.30
C ALA A 161 0.95 0.81 -19.71
N ASP A 162 0.48 1.90 -20.29
CA ASP A 162 0.80 2.35 -21.64
C ASP A 162 2.11 3.13 -21.71
N VAL A 163 2.82 3.29 -20.58
CA VAL A 163 4.06 4.08 -20.51
C VAL A 163 5.24 3.18 -20.14
N ARG A 164 6.41 3.42 -20.75
CA ARG A 164 7.69 2.80 -20.36
C ARG A 164 8.77 3.84 -20.19
N LYS A 165 9.79 3.45 -19.42
CA LYS A 165 11.04 4.19 -19.35
C LYS A 165 11.72 4.20 -20.72
N HIS A 166 12.38 5.31 -21.00
CA HIS A 166 13.31 5.42 -22.11
C HIS A 166 14.53 4.52 -21.88
#